data_AF-A0A3C2AR13-F1
#
_entry.id   AF-A0A3C2AR13-F1
#
_cell.length_a   1.000
_cell.length_b   1.000
_cell.length_c   1.000
_cell.angle_alpha   90.00
_cell.angle_beta   90.00
_cell.angle_gamma   90.00
#
_symmetry.space_group_name_H-M   'P 1'
#
loop_
_entity.id
_entity.type
_entity.pdbx_description
1 polymer ?
#
loop_
_entity_poly.entity_id
_entity_poly.type
_entity_poly.pdbx_seq_one_letter_code
_entity_poly.pdbx_strand_id
1 'polypeptide(L)' 'LMRESAQLVSKTLGILAPLLVPGAIPLDLDKKAEEFIRDHGGIPGFLGMYDFPNTLCMSPNAQVVHGIPGTTPL' A
#
# COMPACT_ATOMS: atom_id res chain seq x y z
N LEU A 1 -1.32 -19.44 -9.71
CA LEU A 1 -2.06 -18.17 -9.69
C LEU A 1 -2.37 -17.68 -8.27
N MET A 2 -3.37 -18.21 -7.54
CA MET A 2 -3.75 -17.62 -6.24
C MET A 2 -2.64 -17.60 -5.18
N ARG A 3 -1.87 -18.69 -5.06
CA ARG A 3 -0.74 -18.79 -4.13
C ARG A 3 0.34 -17.74 -4.42
N GLU A 4 0.66 -17.53 -5.70
CA GLU A 4 1.70 -16.58 -6.12
C GLU A 4 1.25 -15.13 -5.89
N SER A 5 -0.02 -14.83 -6.21
CA SER A 5 -0.61 -13.51 -5.92
C SER A 5 -0.59 -13.20 -4.42
N ALA A 6 -1.01 -14.16 -3.57
CA ALA A 6 -0.97 -13.99 -2.12
C ALA A 6 0.47 -13.84 -1.59
N GLN A 7 1.44 -14.54 -2.18
CA GLN A 7 2.85 -14.39 -1.85
C GLN A 7 3.37 -12.99 -2.21
N LEU A 8 2.98 -12.42 -3.35
CA LEU A 8 3.36 -11.05 -3.73
C LEU A 8 2.76 -10.02 -2.75
N VAL A 9 1.49 -10.16 -2.39
CA VAL A 9 0.84 -9.30 -1.37
C VAL A 9 1.59 -9.38 -0.04
N SER A 10 1.88 -10.60 0.43
CA SER A 10 2.61 -10.82 1.69
C SER A 10 4.01 -10.18 1.67
N LYS A 11 4.76 -10.32 0.57
CA LYS A 11 6.08 -9.68 0.42
C LYS A 11 5.98 -8.16 0.38
N THR A 12 4.97 -7.62 -0.30
CA THR A 12 4.72 -6.17 -0.35
C THR A 12 4.50 -5.61 1.06
N LEU A 13 3.65 -6.24 1.85
CA LEU A 13 3.45 -5.85 3.26
C LEU A 13 4.73 -6.03 4.09
N GLY A 14 5.51 -7.08 3.82
CA GLY A 14 6.78 -7.35 4.49
C GLY A 14 7.83 -6.25 4.29
N ILE A 15 7.96 -5.68 3.08
CA ILE A 15 8.91 -4.59 2.82
C ILE A 15 8.47 -3.25 3.43
N LEU A 16 7.16 -3.06 3.65
CA LEU A 16 6.61 -1.84 4.24
C LEU A 16 6.70 -1.84 5.76
N ALA A 17 6.60 -3.00 6.39
CA ALA A 17 6.65 -3.14 7.85
C ALA A 17 7.82 -2.39 8.53
N PRO A 18 9.09 -2.48 8.08
CA PRO A 18 10.18 -1.74 8.71
C PRO A 18 10.14 -0.22 8.45
N LEU A 19 9.29 0.26 7.54
CA LEU A 19 9.15 1.67 7.18
C LEU A 19 8.04 2.37 7.98
N LEU A 20 7.22 1.62 8.71
CA LEU A 20 6.16 2.13 9.59
C LEU A 20 6.76 2.64 10.90
N VAL A 21 7.36 3.83 10.84
CA VAL A 21 7.99 4.51 11.98
C VAL A 21 7.28 5.86 12.26
N PRO A 22 7.39 6.41 13.48
CA PRO A 22 6.87 7.76 13.76
C PRO A 22 7.38 8.78 12.76
N GLY A 23 6.48 9.57 12.20
CA GLY A 23 6.78 10.56 11.16
C GLY A 23 6.83 10.00 9.74
N ALA A 24 6.61 8.70 9.52
CA ALA A 24 6.53 8.14 8.17
C ALA A 24 5.38 8.78 7.38
N ILE A 25 5.61 9.04 6.10
CA ILE A 25 4.62 9.65 5.21
C ILE A 25 3.83 8.53 4.50
N PRO A 26 2.50 8.39 4.71
CA PRO A 26 1.67 7.38 4.06
C PRO A 26 1.82 7.34 2.54
N LEU A 27 1.87 8.50 1.89
CA LEU A 27 2.01 8.59 0.45
C LEU A 27 3.37 8.06 -0.07
N ASP A 28 4.43 8.10 0.74
CA ASP A 28 5.72 7.51 0.34
C ASP A 28 5.73 5.99 0.51
N LEU A 29 4.99 5.48 1.51
CA LEU A 29 4.75 4.04 1.67
C LEU A 29 3.90 3.50 0.50
N ASP A 30 2.90 4.25 0.04
CA ASP A 30 2.08 3.93 -1.12
C ASP A 30 2.92 3.79 -2.40
N LYS A 31 3.79 4.77 -2.69
CA LYS A 31 4.71 4.71 -3.83
C LYS A 31 5.62 3.48 -3.79
N LYS A 32 6.17 3.16 -2.61
CA LYS A 32 7.03 1.98 -2.44
C LYS A 32 6.28 0.66 -2.66
N ALA A 33 5.02 0.60 -2.23
CA ALA A 33 4.17 -0.55 -2.49
C ALA A 33 3.89 -0.71 -3.99
N GLU A 34 3.58 0.39 -4.66
CA GLU A 34 3.33 0.39 -6.11
C GLU A 34 4.56 -0.07 -6.90
N GLU A 35 5.72 0.51 -6.60
CA GLU A 35 7.02 0.14 -7.19
C GLU A 35 7.27 -1.36 -7.03
N PHE A 36 7.19 -1.87 -5.80
CA PHE A 36 7.43 -3.28 -5.53
C PHE A 36 6.43 -4.21 -6.24
N ILE A 37 5.14 -3.85 -6.27
CA ILE A 37 4.11 -4.64 -6.96
C ILE A 37 4.43 -4.71 -8.46
N ARG A 38 4.74 -3.56 -9.09
CA ARG A 38 5.04 -3.47 -10.53
C ARG A 38 6.34 -4.18 -10.91
N ASP A 39 7.38 -4.04 -10.11
CA ASP A 39 8.68 -4.70 -10.32
C ASP A 39 8.57 -6.24 -10.30
N HIS A 40 7.56 -6.77 -9.64
CA HIS A 40 7.28 -8.21 -9.56
C HIS A 40 6.16 -8.66 -10.52
N GLY A 41 5.82 -7.82 -11.51
CA GLY A 41 4.84 -8.13 -12.55
C GLY A 41 3.38 -8.10 -12.07
N GLY A 42 3.12 -7.56 -10.88
CA GLY A 42 1.79 -7.34 -10.35
C GLY A 42 1.18 -6.02 -10.82
N ILE A 43 -0.14 -5.90 -10.66
CA ILE A 43 -0.89 -4.65 -10.86
C ILE A 43 -1.52 -4.28 -9.51
N PRO A 44 -1.39 -3.03 -9.04
CA PRO A 44 -2.06 -2.58 -7.82
C PRO A 44 -3.57 -2.82 -7.89
N GLY A 45 -4.12 -3.49 -6.88
CA GLY A 45 -5.53 -3.90 -6.90
C GLY A 45 -6.53 -2.75 -6.72
N PHE A 46 -6.15 -1.72 -5.95
CA PHE A 46 -7.02 -0.58 -5.66
C PHE A 46 -6.84 0.59 -6.63
N LEU A 47 -5.65 0.77 -7.23
CA LEU A 47 -5.39 1.92 -8.08
C LEU A 47 -6.31 1.89 -9.32
N GLY A 48 -7.18 2.89 -9.44
CA GLY A 48 -8.19 3.00 -10.49
C GLY A 48 -9.46 2.17 -10.26
N MET A 49 -9.55 1.41 -9.18
CA MET A 49 -10.77 0.71 -8.79
C MET A 49 -11.78 1.73 -8.27
N TYR A 50 -12.89 1.96 -9.00
CA TYR A 50 -13.89 2.96 -8.65
C TYR A 50 -13.30 4.37 -8.44
N ASP A 51 -12.35 4.75 -9.29
CA ASP A 51 -11.60 6.01 -9.21
C ASP A 51 -10.74 6.16 -7.94
N PHE A 52 -10.47 5.06 -7.22
CA PHE A 52 -9.58 5.11 -6.06
C PHE A 52 -8.14 5.48 -6.49
N PRO A 53 -7.53 6.50 -5.86
CA PRO A 53 -6.36 7.18 -6.44
C PRO A 53 -5.01 6.52 -6.11
N ASN A 54 -4.96 5.51 -5.25
CA ASN A 54 -3.72 4.99 -4.68
C ASN A 54 -3.62 3.46 -4.72
N THR A 55 -2.43 2.95 -4.46
CA THR A 55 -2.15 1.50 -4.41
C THR A 55 -2.60 0.86 -3.09
N LEU A 56 -2.38 1.55 -1.98
CA LEU A 56 -2.71 1.13 -0.62
C LEU A 56 -3.97 1.82 -0.09
N CYS A 57 -4.68 1.12 0.77
CA CYS A 57 -5.57 1.73 1.75
C CYS A 57 -4.81 1.88 3.08
N MET A 58 -4.80 3.08 3.67
CA MET A 58 -4.17 3.33 4.96
C MET A 58 -5.13 4.08 5.87
N SER A 59 -5.53 3.45 6.99
CA SER A 59 -6.62 3.91 7.85
C SER A 59 -6.14 4.09 9.31
N PRO A 60 -5.39 5.16 9.63
CA PRO A 60 -4.98 5.45 11.01
C PRO A 60 -6.15 5.79 11.94
N ASN A 61 -5.99 5.39 13.20
CA ASN A 61 -6.84 5.80 14.32
C ASN A 61 -8.34 5.54 14.12
N ALA A 62 -9.14 6.60 13.95
CA ALA A 62 -10.59 6.52 13.85
C ALA A 62 -11.10 6.18 12.43
N GLN A 63 -10.22 6.14 11.43
CA GLN A 63 -10.60 5.71 10.08
C GLN A 63 -10.87 4.20 10.08
N VAL A 64 -12.06 3.81 9.62
CA VAL A 64 -12.52 2.41 9.69
C VAL A 64 -11.77 1.52 8.70
N VAL A 65 -11.88 1.84 7.39
CA VAL A 65 -11.21 1.17 6.27
C VAL A 65 -11.11 2.15 5.09
N HIS A 66 -10.38 1.77 4.03
CA HIS A 66 -10.29 2.51 2.76
C HIS A 66 -9.77 3.96 2.88
N GLY A 67 -9.04 4.28 3.93
CA GLY A 67 -8.36 5.58 4.04
C GLY A 67 -7.37 5.79 2.89
N ILE A 68 -7.34 7.01 2.36
CA ILE A 68 -6.48 7.41 1.23
C ILE A 68 -5.12 7.86 1.80
N PRO A 69 -3.99 7.26 1.36
CA PRO A 69 -2.67 7.71 1.76
C PRO A 69 -2.45 9.19 1.43
N GLY A 70 -2.09 9.98 2.45
CA GLY A 70 -1.84 11.41 2.33
C GLY A 70 -0.42 11.81 2.75
N THR A 71 -0.19 13.11 2.83
CA THR A 71 1.10 13.70 3.25
C THR A 71 1.19 13.97 4.75
N THR A 72 0.14 13.67 5.52
CA THR A 72 0.14 13.78 6.98
C THR A 72 1.03 12.69 7.57
N PRO A 73 2.09 13.03 8.33
CA PRO A 73 2.95 12.04 8.97
C PRO A 73 2.18 11.15 9.98
N LEU A 74 2.55 9.87 10.05
CA LEU A 74 2.04 8.88 11.02
C LEU A 74 2.57 9.13 12.45
#